data_AF-C7NV64-F1
#
_entry.id   AF-C7NV64-F1
#
_cell.length_a   1.000
_cell.length_b   1.000
_cell.length_c   1.000
_cell.angle_alpha   90.00
_cell.angle_beta   90.00
_cell.angle_gamma   90.00
#
_symmetry.space_group_name_H-M   'P 1'
#
loop_
_entity.id
_entity.type
_entity.pdbx_description
1 polymer ?
#
loop_
_entity_poly.entity_id
_entity_poly.type
_entity_poly.pdbx_seq_one_letter_code
_entity_poly.pdbx_strand_id
1 'polypeptide(L)'
;MADEEPTELTDVSGIGEETAGALRESGFETIDDLREADEDALTEVTGIGNALAARIKADVGDVEVDEDAEAEIEESEESTADSDADASDDAADEADAEPEEDDAAAYDDLTDISGVGEGTAENLREAGFETVEDVARAEQSDLTEVEGIGNALAARIQADVGELDVSEAETAEVEEVGGEAEAEEAAETELQARGHAEKTPELSDEEARLLVQRRREGKPQFNRQDHHKKKRVSTSWRRPRGGLSKQRRGIKGKGDTVEAGFRTPNAIRGLHPSGFEEVRVHNLDDLEGVDGDSQAVRIASKVGARKRERIEERAESEGIRVLNPTYVEVEVNDD
;
A
#
# COMPACT_ATOMS: atom_id res chain seq x y z
N MET A 1 -20.25 19.12 -6.86
CA MET A 1 -21.57 18.53 -7.12
C MET A 1 -22.04 18.03 -5.78
N ALA A 2 -23.30 18.27 -5.42
CA ALA A 2 -23.80 17.76 -4.15
C ALA A 2 -23.84 16.23 -4.27
N ASP A 3 -23.15 15.52 -3.37
CA ASP A 3 -23.40 14.10 -3.16
C ASP A 3 -24.81 14.02 -2.58
N GLU A 4 -25.74 13.60 -3.42
CA GLU A 4 -27.12 13.30 -3.05
C GLU A 4 -27.06 11.91 -2.44
N GLU A 5 -27.38 11.78 -1.15
CA GLU A 5 -27.34 10.49 -0.46
C GLU A 5 -28.26 9.50 -1.19
N PRO A 6 -27.81 8.25 -1.42
CA PRO A 6 -28.64 7.25 -2.08
C PRO A 6 -29.90 7.02 -1.24
N THR A 7 -31.07 6.91 -1.88
CA THR A 7 -32.37 6.72 -1.20
C THR A 7 -33.02 5.38 -1.51
N GLU A 8 -32.69 4.79 -2.65
CA GLU A 8 -33.12 3.45 -3.07
C GLU A 8 -31.91 2.52 -3.24
N LEU A 9 -32.07 1.21 -3.03
CA LEU A 9 -30.99 0.23 -3.21
C LEU A 9 -30.33 0.31 -4.60
N THR A 10 -31.10 0.71 -5.62
CA THR A 10 -30.63 0.89 -7.00
C THR A 10 -29.81 2.16 -7.22
N ASP A 11 -29.80 3.10 -6.27
CA ASP A 11 -28.95 4.29 -6.32
C ASP A 11 -27.49 3.97 -5.98
N VAL A 12 -27.26 2.83 -5.31
CA VAL A 12 -25.92 2.35 -4.92
C VAL A 12 -25.18 1.82 -6.14
N SER A 13 -23.92 2.24 -6.28
CA SER A 13 -23.09 1.92 -7.43
C SER A 13 -22.90 0.40 -7.61
N GLY A 14 -23.44 -0.13 -8.71
CA GLY A 14 -23.31 -1.54 -9.06
C GLY A 14 -24.48 -2.43 -8.62
N ILE A 15 -25.53 -1.88 -8.00
CA ILE A 15 -26.76 -2.59 -7.68
C ILE A 15 -27.78 -2.38 -8.81
N GLY A 16 -28.06 -3.44 -9.59
CA GLY A 16 -29.15 -3.45 -10.56
C GLY A 16 -30.49 -3.90 -9.95
N GLU A 17 -31.58 -3.88 -10.74
CA GLU A 17 -32.92 -4.31 -10.28
C GLU A 17 -32.94 -5.78 -9.79
N GLU A 18 -32.16 -6.66 -10.44
CA GLU A 18 -32.02 -8.07 -10.08
C GLU A 18 -31.30 -8.25 -8.73
N THR A 19 -30.15 -7.58 -8.56
CA THR A 19 -29.37 -7.60 -7.32
C THR A 19 -30.13 -6.96 -6.16
N ALA A 20 -30.86 -5.86 -6.43
CA ALA A 20 -31.76 -5.26 -5.46
C ALA A 20 -32.93 -6.19 -5.11
N GLY A 21 -33.38 -7.05 -6.03
CA GLY A 21 -34.35 -8.11 -5.77
C GLY A 21 -33.78 -9.16 -4.81
N ALA A 22 -32.59 -9.68 -5.10
CA ALA A 22 -31.91 -10.67 -4.27
C ALA A 22 -31.62 -10.13 -2.85
N LEU A 23 -31.20 -8.87 -2.74
CA LEU A 23 -30.99 -8.21 -1.44
C LEU A 23 -32.27 -8.14 -0.60
N ARG A 24 -33.40 -7.78 -1.21
CA ARG A 24 -34.71 -7.77 -0.51
C ARG A 24 -35.14 -9.18 -0.10
N GLU A 25 -34.90 -10.19 -0.93
CA GLU A 25 -35.21 -11.59 -0.60
C GLU A 25 -34.35 -12.10 0.57
N SER A 26 -33.11 -11.62 0.69
CA SER A 26 -32.20 -11.88 1.81
C SER A 26 -32.46 -11.01 3.04
N GLY A 27 -33.44 -10.10 2.99
CA GLY A 27 -33.87 -9.29 4.13
C GLY A 27 -33.24 -7.88 4.22
N PHE A 28 -32.46 -7.46 3.23
CA PHE A 28 -31.92 -6.10 3.13
C PHE A 28 -32.86 -5.24 2.26
N GLU A 29 -33.88 -4.64 2.89
CA GLU A 29 -34.93 -3.90 2.18
C GLU A 29 -34.56 -2.42 1.96
N THR A 30 -33.69 -1.88 2.80
CA THR A 30 -33.32 -0.46 2.85
C THR A 30 -31.80 -0.26 2.84
N ILE A 31 -31.36 0.96 2.53
CA ILE A 31 -29.93 1.32 2.55
C ILE A 31 -29.35 1.23 3.95
N ASP A 32 -30.14 1.52 4.98
CA ASP A 32 -29.70 1.37 6.38
C ASP A 32 -29.44 -0.10 6.73
N ASP A 33 -30.17 -1.05 6.15
CA ASP A 33 -29.87 -2.48 6.30
C ASP A 33 -28.51 -2.84 5.68
N LEU A 34 -28.11 -2.21 4.56
CA LEU A 34 -26.78 -2.35 3.97
C LEU A 34 -25.68 -1.66 4.82
N ARG A 35 -26.02 -0.60 5.57
CA ARG A 35 -25.12 0.06 6.52
C ARG A 35 -24.86 -0.81 7.75
N GLU A 36 -25.85 -1.56 8.22
CA GLU A 36 -25.70 -2.45 9.37
C GLU A 36 -25.09 -3.81 9.00
N ALA A 37 -25.28 -4.27 7.76
CA ALA A 37 -24.73 -5.54 7.29
C ALA A 37 -23.19 -5.56 7.22
N ASP A 38 -22.60 -6.66 7.67
CA ASP A 38 -21.18 -6.98 7.46
C ASP A 38 -20.93 -7.46 6.01
N GLU A 39 -19.69 -7.32 5.53
CA GLU A 39 -19.31 -7.71 4.15
C GLU A 39 -19.63 -9.19 3.88
N ASP A 40 -19.37 -10.07 4.86
CA ASP A 40 -19.65 -11.50 4.76
C ASP A 40 -21.15 -11.77 4.55
N ALA A 41 -22.03 -11.05 5.26
CA ALA A 41 -23.48 -11.21 5.13
C ALA A 41 -23.99 -10.77 3.75
N LEU A 42 -23.34 -9.81 3.10
CA LEU A 42 -23.66 -9.40 1.73
C LEU A 42 -23.20 -10.43 0.70
N THR A 43 -22.10 -11.15 0.96
CA THR A 43 -21.59 -12.20 0.05
C THR A 43 -22.42 -13.47 0.05
N GLU A 44 -23.23 -13.70 1.08
CA GLU A 44 -24.21 -14.80 1.12
C GLU A 44 -25.40 -14.57 0.17
N VAL A 45 -25.58 -13.34 -0.32
CA VAL A 45 -26.66 -12.98 -1.24
C VAL A 45 -26.30 -13.42 -2.66
N THR A 46 -27.20 -14.19 -3.27
CA THR A 46 -27.01 -14.71 -4.63
C THR A 46 -26.74 -13.58 -5.62
N GLY A 47 -25.58 -13.63 -6.28
CA GLY A 47 -25.15 -12.63 -7.27
C GLY A 47 -24.30 -11.49 -6.71
N ILE A 48 -24.00 -11.47 -5.41
CA ILE A 48 -23.05 -10.55 -4.80
C ILE A 48 -21.76 -11.30 -4.46
N GLY A 49 -20.68 -11.00 -5.18
CA GLY A 49 -19.34 -11.47 -4.84
C GLY A 49 -18.59 -10.49 -3.94
N ASN A 50 -17.47 -10.92 -3.34
CA ASN A 50 -16.64 -10.12 -2.42
C ASN A 50 -16.32 -8.72 -2.97
N ALA A 51 -15.98 -8.61 -4.26
CA ALA A 51 -15.65 -7.33 -4.90
C ALA A 51 -16.85 -6.37 -4.98
N LEU A 52 -18.08 -6.89 -5.11
CA LEU A 52 -19.30 -6.07 -5.13
C LEU A 52 -19.71 -5.70 -3.70
N ALA A 53 -19.61 -6.64 -2.75
CA ALA A 53 -19.89 -6.39 -1.32
C ALA A 53 -19.01 -5.26 -0.76
N ALA A 54 -17.69 -5.30 -1.02
CA ALA A 54 -16.76 -4.24 -0.63
C ALA A 54 -17.12 -2.87 -1.24
N ARG A 55 -17.58 -2.85 -2.50
CA ARG A 55 -17.99 -1.61 -3.17
C ARG A 55 -19.29 -1.04 -2.59
N ILE A 56 -20.28 -1.90 -2.35
CA ILE A 56 -21.55 -1.52 -1.69
C ILE A 56 -21.24 -0.91 -0.32
N LYS A 57 -20.34 -1.52 0.45
CA LYS A 57 -19.95 -1.01 1.77
C LYS A 57 -19.23 0.34 1.70
N ALA A 58 -18.39 0.56 0.68
CA ALA A 58 -17.70 1.83 0.49
C ALA A 58 -18.64 2.97 0.05
N ASP A 59 -19.73 2.65 -0.65
CA ASP A 59 -20.70 3.61 -1.19
C ASP A 59 -21.79 3.97 -0.17
N VAL A 60 -22.17 3.00 0.68
CA VAL A 60 -23.23 3.14 1.70
C VAL A 60 -22.66 3.46 3.08
N GLY A 61 -21.40 3.07 3.33
CA GLY A 61 -20.66 3.33 4.56
C GLY A 61 -20.17 4.77 4.63
N ASP A 62 -21.04 5.67 5.06
CA ASP A 62 -20.61 6.95 5.60
C ASP A 62 -19.88 6.74 6.93
N VAL A 63 -18.76 7.45 7.07
CA VAL A 63 -17.98 7.56 8.30
C VAL A 63 -18.88 8.03 9.43
N GLU A 64 -19.21 7.13 10.36
CA GLU A 64 -19.78 7.50 11.65
C GLU A 64 -18.80 8.40 12.40
N VAL A 65 -19.04 9.71 12.32
CA VAL A 65 -18.59 10.65 13.33
C VAL A 65 -19.63 10.59 14.44
N ASP A 66 -19.51 9.59 15.31
CA ASP A 66 -20.38 9.50 16.47
C ASP A 66 -20.06 10.60 17.49
N GLU A 67 -21.06 11.45 17.63
CA GLU A 67 -21.28 12.32 18.76
C GLU A 67 -22.01 11.48 19.83
N ASP A 68 -21.37 11.32 21.00
CA ASP A 68 -21.91 10.74 22.24
C ASP A 68 -22.02 9.20 22.36
N ALA A 69 -20.91 8.57 22.75
CA ALA A 69 -20.92 7.41 23.65
C ALA A 69 -19.77 7.51 24.67
N GLU A 70 -20.12 7.82 25.92
CA GLU A 70 -19.30 7.53 27.09
C GLU A 70 -19.44 6.04 27.43
N ALA A 71 -18.34 5.31 27.63
CA ALA A 71 -17.92 4.82 28.96
C ALA A 71 -16.84 3.71 28.89
N GLU A 72 -15.94 3.79 29.86
CA GLU A 72 -15.07 2.77 30.47
C GLU A 72 -13.97 2.10 29.63
N ILE A 73 -12.74 2.58 29.83
CA ILE A 73 -11.52 1.76 29.73
C ILE A 73 -10.79 1.91 31.07
N GLU A 74 -10.84 0.85 31.88
CA GLU A 74 -9.94 0.65 33.01
C GLU A 74 -8.54 0.26 32.51
N GLU A 75 -7.55 0.80 33.22
CA GLU A 75 -6.12 0.67 33.00
C GLU A 75 -5.60 -0.77 33.16
N SER A 76 -4.51 -1.12 32.48
CA SER A 76 -3.31 -1.59 33.17
C SER A 76 -2.09 -1.68 32.25
N GLU A 77 -1.07 -0.92 32.63
CA GLU A 77 0.37 -1.14 32.40
C GLU A 77 0.75 -2.52 33.01
N GLU A 78 1.70 -3.32 32.53
CA GLU A 78 3.16 -3.16 32.68
C GLU A 78 3.77 -4.55 32.31
N SER A 79 4.71 -4.67 31.37
CA SER A 79 6.15 -4.91 31.58
C SER A 79 6.61 -6.16 32.38
N THR A 80 7.37 -7.01 31.67
CA THR A 80 8.59 -7.75 32.06
C THR A 80 8.61 -8.87 33.12
N ALA A 81 9.24 -9.98 32.69
CA ALA A 81 10.34 -10.72 33.34
C ALA A 81 10.04 -11.92 34.28
N ASP A 82 10.45 -13.09 33.74
CA ASP A 82 11.38 -14.09 34.32
C ASP A 82 10.92 -15.20 35.28
N SER A 83 11.59 -16.34 35.05
CA SER A 83 11.97 -17.43 35.96
C SER A 83 11.03 -18.62 36.21
N ASP A 84 11.44 -19.72 35.57
CA ASP A 84 11.82 -21.02 36.14
C ASP A 84 10.79 -22.04 36.67
N ALA A 85 10.91 -23.21 36.04
CA ALA A 85 10.90 -24.57 36.58
C ALA A 85 9.56 -25.24 36.93
N ASP A 86 9.19 -26.23 36.11
CA ASP A 86 9.27 -27.62 36.58
C ASP A 86 9.58 -28.56 35.40
N ALA A 87 10.53 -29.47 35.62
CA ALA A 87 11.03 -30.46 34.69
C ALA A 87 11.08 -31.81 35.41
N SER A 88 10.45 -32.82 34.80
CA SER A 88 10.75 -34.24 35.00
C SER A 88 10.27 -34.99 33.74
N ASP A 89 11.20 -35.50 32.91
CA ASP A 89 11.68 -36.91 32.90
C ASP A 89 10.67 -37.79 32.13
N ASP A 90 10.96 -38.59 31.10
CA ASP A 90 12.18 -39.24 30.61
C ASP A 90 11.89 -39.90 29.23
N ALA A 91 12.98 -40.12 28.48
CA ALA A 91 13.24 -41.13 27.45
C ALA A 91 12.40 -41.30 26.15
N ALA A 92 13.08 -40.96 25.05
CA ALA A 92 13.43 -41.80 23.88
C ALA A 92 12.31 -42.46 23.04
N ASP A 93 12.26 -42.10 21.75
CA ASP A 93 12.48 -43.05 20.63
C ASP A 93 12.72 -42.28 19.31
N GLU A 94 13.73 -42.70 18.53
CA GLU A 94 13.92 -42.28 17.15
C GLU A 94 13.20 -43.28 16.22
N ALA A 95 12.30 -42.79 15.37
CA ALA A 95 11.82 -43.53 14.21
C ALA A 95 11.42 -42.58 13.07
N ASP A 96 12.22 -42.66 12.03
CA ASP A 96 11.99 -42.33 10.63
C ASP A 96 10.59 -42.79 10.13
N ALA A 97 9.80 -41.89 9.52
CA ALA A 97 8.66 -42.23 8.67
C ALA A 97 8.22 -41.04 7.78
N GLU A 98 8.25 -41.29 6.47
CA GLU A 98 7.83 -40.59 5.25
C GLU A 98 6.54 -39.71 5.32
N PRO A 99 6.34 -38.79 4.33
CA PRO A 99 5.08 -38.08 4.15
C PRO A 99 3.98 -39.00 3.63
N GLU A 100 2.76 -38.87 4.17
CA GLU A 100 1.57 -39.62 3.74
C GLU A 100 1.06 -39.10 2.39
N GLU A 101 0.91 -40.04 1.45
CA GLU A 101 0.27 -39.94 0.14
C GLU A 101 -1.27 -40.02 0.23
N ASP A 102 -1.93 -39.33 -0.68
CA ASP A 102 -3.15 -39.72 -1.43
C ASP A 102 -4.41 -40.21 -0.71
N ASP A 103 -5.43 -39.34 -0.68
CA ASP A 103 -6.83 -39.76 -0.88
C ASP A 103 -7.21 -39.51 -2.35
N ALA A 104 -6.81 -40.43 -3.24
CA ALA A 104 -7.32 -40.48 -4.61
C ALA A 104 -8.80 -40.91 -4.58
N ALA A 105 -9.71 -39.96 -4.74
CA ALA A 105 -11.07 -40.25 -5.17
C ALA A 105 -10.98 -40.76 -6.63
N ALA A 106 -11.07 -42.08 -6.81
CA ALA A 106 -11.17 -42.68 -8.13
C ALA A 106 -12.47 -42.21 -8.81
N TYR A 107 -12.33 -41.28 -9.76
CA TYR A 107 -13.40 -40.97 -10.71
C TYR A 107 -13.51 -42.16 -11.68
N ASP A 108 -14.53 -43.00 -11.52
CA ASP A 108 -14.73 -44.21 -12.34
C ASP A 108 -15.44 -43.88 -13.67
N ASP A 109 -16.21 -42.78 -13.74
CA ASP A 109 -16.94 -42.35 -14.94
C ASP A 109 -16.66 -40.89 -15.31
N LEU A 110 -16.69 -40.58 -16.62
CA LEU A 110 -16.51 -39.21 -17.15
C LEU A 110 -17.53 -38.22 -16.59
N THR A 111 -18.71 -38.70 -16.17
CA THR A 111 -19.76 -37.87 -15.58
C THR A 111 -19.48 -37.45 -14.13
N ASP A 112 -18.47 -38.05 -13.49
CA ASP A 112 -18.06 -37.65 -12.15
C ASP A 112 -17.15 -36.39 -12.18
N ILE A 113 -16.67 -35.99 -13.37
CA ILE A 113 -15.88 -34.78 -13.59
C ILE A 113 -16.78 -33.55 -13.43
N SER A 114 -16.32 -32.58 -12.65
CA SER A 114 -17.07 -31.35 -12.36
C SER A 114 -17.44 -30.58 -13.64
N GLY A 115 -18.74 -30.53 -13.93
CA GLY A 115 -19.30 -29.82 -15.09
C GLY A 115 -19.46 -30.68 -16.36
N VAL A 116 -19.16 -31.98 -16.31
CA VAL A 116 -19.43 -32.93 -17.40
C VAL A 116 -20.75 -33.65 -17.14
N GLY A 117 -21.78 -33.32 -17.92
CA GLY A 117 -23.06 -34.07 -17.90
C GLY A 117 -23.04 -35.24 -18.88
N GLU A 118 -24.07 -36.11 -18.83
CA GLU A 118 -24.21 -37.29 -19.71
C GLU A 118 -24.01 -36.97 -21.21
N GLY A 119 -24.52 -35.83 -21.68
CA GLY A 119 -24.36 -35.41 -23.08
C GLY A 119 -22.94 -34.98 -23.44
N THR A 120 -22.25 -34.29 -22.54
CA THR A 120 -20.84 -33.89 -22.74
C THR A 120 -19.92 -35.10 -22.61
N ALA A 121 -20.21 -36.02 -21.69
CA ALA A 121 -19.51 -37.29 -21.56
C ALA A 121 -19.65 -38.14 -22.84
N GLU A 122 -20.83 -38.19 -23.46
CA GLU A 122 -21.01 -38.91 -24.73
C GLU A 122 -20.20 -38.27 -25.86
N ASN A 123 -20.16 -36.94 -25.94
CA ASN A 123 -19.36 -36.24 -26.94
C ASN A 123 -17.85 -36.47 -26.73
N LEU A 124 -17.39 -36.55 -25.47
CA LEU A 124 -16.01 -36.92 -25.13
C LEU A 124 -15.68 -38.34 -25.58
N ARG A 125 -16.59 -39.31 -25.37
CA ARG A 125 -16.43 -40.69 -25.86
C ARG A 125 -16.40 -40.75 -27.39
N GLU A 126 -17.28 -39.99 -28.07
CA GLU A 126 -17.31 -39.93 -29.55
C GLU A 126 -16.03 -39.29 -30.12
N ALA A 127 -15.43 -38.35 -29.39
CA ALA A 127 -14.14 -37.77 -29.71
C ALA A 127 -12.93 -38.68 -29.37
N GLY A 128 -13.16 -39.81 -28.70
CA GLY A 128 -12.15 -40.82 -28.38
C GLY A 128 -11.55 -40.72 -26.98
N PHE A 129 -12.07 -39.85 -26.10
CA PHE A 129 -11.71 -39.79 -24.69
C PHE A 129 -12.67 -40.64 -23.88
N GLU A 130 -12.45 -41.96 -23.86
CA GLU A 130 -13.37 -42.93 -23.25
C GLU A 130 -13.22 -43.02 -21.73
N THR A 131 -12.06 -42.64 -21.19
CA THR A 131 -11.75 -42.70 -19.76
C THR A 131 -11.27 -41.36 -19.20
N VAL A 132 -11.40 -41.18 -17.88
CA VAL A 132 -10.92 -39.98 -17.16
C VAL A 132 -9.42 -39.78 -17.38
N GLU A 133 -8.66 -40.88 -17.48
CA GLU A 133 -7.22 -40.87 -17.75
C GLU A 133 -6.87 -40.36 -19.17
N ASP A 134 -7.75 -40.56 -20.15
CA ASP A 134 -7.58 -40.04 -21.51
C ASP A 134 -7.80 -38.52 -21.53
N VAL A 135 -8.78 -38.04 -20.77
CA VAL A 135 -9.06 -36.60 -20.60
C VAL A 135 -7.92 -35.92 -19.83
N ALA A 136 -7.31 -36.60 -18.85
CA ALA A 136 -6.17 -36.12 -18.08
C ALA A 136 -4.95 -35.82 -18.97
N ARG A 137 -4.73 -36.65 -20.00
CA ARG A 137 -3.58 -36.55 -20.91
C ARG A 137 -3.83 -35.69 -22.14
N ALA A 138 -5.09 -35.36 -22.42
CA ALA A 138 -5.47 -34.54 -23.55
C ALA A 138 -4.94 -33.12 -23.38
N GLU A 139 -4.50 -32.50 -24.48
CA GLU A 139 -4.20 -31.07 -24.45
C GLU A 139 -5.51 -30.26 -24.40
N GLN A 140 -5.44 -29.07 -23.83
CA GLN A 140 -6.60 -28.19 -23.71
C GLN A 140 -7.24 -27.92 -25.08
N SER A 141 -6.44 -27.82 -26.13
CA SER A 141 -6.90 -27.66 -27.51
C SER A 141 -7.77 -28.85 -27.96
N ASP A 142 -7.36 -30.08 -27.67
CA ASP A 142 -8.06 -31.28 -28.12
C ASP A 142 -9.44 -31.39 -27.45
N LEU A 143 -9.53 -30.99 -26.17
CA LEU A 143 -10.80 -30.95 -25.45
C LEU A 143 -11.74 -29.87 -25.99
N THR A 144 -11.21 -28.75 -26.50
CA THR A 144 -12.04 -27.67 -27.08
C THR A 144 -12.58 -27.98 -28.47
N GLU A 145 -12.00 -28.95 -29.17
CA GLU A 145 -12.49 -29.43 -30.46
C GLU A 145 -13.75 -30.30 -30.31
N VAL A 146 -14.03 -30.79 -29.11
CA VAL A 146 -15.20 -31.61 -28.80
C VAL A 146 -16.46 -30.75 -28.77
N GLU A 147 -17.50 -31.20 -29.48
CA GLU A 147 -18.76 -30.47 -29.60
C GLU A 147 -19.38 -30.24 -28.21
N GLY A 148 -19.61 -28.97 -27.86
CA GLY A 148 -20.19 -28.59 -26.57
C GLY A 148 -19.18 -28.31 -25.46
N ILE A 149 -17.88 -28.48 -25.69
CA ILE A 149 -16.82 -28.07 -24.76
C ILE A 149 -16.16 -26.78 -25.26
N GLY A 150 -16.43 -25.67 -24.55
CA GLY A 150 -15.72 -24.41 -24.80
C GLY A 150 -14.41 -24.31 -24.00
N ASN A 151 -13.54 -23.35 -24.34
CA ASN A 151 -12.25 -23.11 -23.66
C ASN A 151 -12.38 -23.05 -22.12
N ALA A 152 -13.45 -22.44 -21.62
CA ALA A 152 -13.70 -22.32 -20.19
C ALA A 152 -14.09 -23.67 -19.53
N LEU A 153 -14.77 -24.55 -20.25
CA LEU A 153 -15.14 -25.88 -19.74
C LEU A 153 -13.94 -26.84 -19.85
N ALA A 154 -13.20 -26.81 -20.96
CA ALA A 154 -11.97 -27.58 -21.14
C ALA A 154 -10.95 -27.28 -20.04
N ALA A 155 -10.74 -25.99 -19.71
CA ALA A 155 -9.87 -25.57 -18.61
C ALA A 155 -10.29 -26.15 -17.26
N ARG A 156 -11.59 -26.22 -16.98
CA ARG A 156 -12.10 -26.76 -15.70
C ARG A 156 -11.99 -28.27 -15.64
N ILE A 157 -12.37 -28.96 -16.72
CA ILE A 157 -12.23 -30.42 -16.84
C ILE A 157 -10.77 -30.83 -16.62
N GLN A 158 -9.84 -30.13 -17.27
CA GLN A 158 -8.42 -30.40 -17.14
C GLN A 158 -7.87 -30.03 -15.75
N ALA A 159 -8.38 -29.00 -15.08
CA ALA A 159 -7.97 -28.67 -13.72
C ALA A 159 -8.52 -29.64 -12.66
N ASP A 160 -9.67 -30.26 -12.94
CA ASP A 160 -10.33 -31.22 -12.04
C ASP A 160 -9.67 -32.61 -12.12
N VAL A 161 -9.19 -32.99 -13.31
CA VAL A 161 -8.64 -34.33 -13.60
C VAL A 161 -7.11 -34.32 -13.76
N GLY A 162 -6.55 -33.23 -14.26
CA GLY A 162 -5.12 -33.08 -14.51
C GLY A 162 -4.37 -32.82 -13.21
N GLU A 163 -3.79 -33.88 -12.66
CA GLU A 163 -2.68 -33.75 -11.73
C GLU A 163 -1.54 -32.98 -12.44
N LEU A 164 -1.15 -31.85 -11.87
CA LEU A 164 -0.22 -30.89 -12.46
C LEU A 164 1.20 -31.44 -12.51
N ASP A 165 1.48 -32.35 -13.44
CA ASP A 165 2.83 -32.77 -13.81
C ASP A 165 3.32 -31.89 -14.98
N VAL A 166 3.72 -30.66 -14.66
CA VAL A 166 4.47 -29.79 -15.58
C VAL A 166 5.95 -30.13 -15.49
N SER A 167 6.34 -31.24 -16.13
CA SER A 167 7.71 -31.41 -16.59
C SER A 167 7.77 -32.23 -17.89
N GLU A 168 8.43 -31.64 -18.89
CA GLU A 168 8.72 -32.16 -20.24
C GLU A 168 7.58 -32.18 -21.29
N ALA A 169 7.48 -31.08 -22.04
CA ALA A 169 7.27 -31.15 -23.48
C ALA A 169 7.97 -29.98 -24.18
N GLU A 170 9.19 -30.25 -24.68
CA GLU A 170 9.96 -29.39 -25.57
C GLU A 170 9.57 -29.64 -27.03
N THR A 171 9.53 -28.54 -27.80
CA THR A 171 9.86 -28.41 -29.25
C THR A 171 8.88 -28.89 -30.33
N ALA A 172 8.25 -27.91 -31.01
CA ALA A 172 7.90 -28.00 -32.42
C ALA A 172 8.20 -26.65 -33.12
N GLU A 173 8.82 -26.75 -34.30
CA GLU A 173 9.53 -25.70 -35.05
C GLU A 173 8.63 -24.53 -35.51
N VAL A 174 9.08 -23.28 -35.28
CA VAL A 174 8.62 -22.09 -36.02
C VAL A 174 9.84 -21.26 -36.43
N GLU A 175 9.91 -20.99 -37.74
CA GLU A 175 10.98 -20.28 -38.44
C GLU A 175 11.42 -18.96 -37.79
N GLU A 176 12.73 -18.73 -37.77
CA GLU A 176 13.34 -17.43 -37.51
C GLU A 176 12.86 -16.36 -38.50
N VAL A 177 12.20 -15.32 -37.99
CA VAL A 177 12.48 -13.92 -38.37
C VAL A 177 12.16 -13.04 -37.16
N GLY A 178 13.18 -12.50 -36.49
CA GLY A 178 12.98 -11.27 -35.70
C GLY A 178 13.75 -11.18 -34.39
N GLY A 179 15.09 -11.25 -34.46
CA GLY A 179 16.02 -10.68 -33.48
C GLY A 179 16.00 -11.33 -32.11
N GLU A 180 17.10 -12.00 -31.76
CA GLU A 180 17.46 -12.15 -30.36
C GLU A 180 17.52 -10.75 -29.71
N ALA A 181 16.45 -10.36 -29.03
CA ALA A 181 16.60 -9.57 -27.83
C ALA A 181 17.33 -10.50 -26.88
N GLU A 182 18.66 -10.31 -26.75
CA GLU A 182 19.36 -10.78 -25.58
C GLU A 182 18.46 -10.46 -24.39
N ALA A 183 18.06 -11.50 -23.65
CA ALA A 183 17.53 -11.31 -22.32
C ALA A 183 18.67 -10.67 -21.54
N GLU A 184 18.72 -9.34 -21.56
CA GLU A 184 19.54 -8.57 -20.65
C GLU A 184 19.21 -9.13 -19.27
N GLU A 185 20.21 -9.75 -18.64
CA GLU A 185 20.11 -10.21 -17.27
C GLU A 185 19.43 -9.12 -16.46
N ALA A 186 18.47 -9.48 -15.62
CA ALA A 186 17.73 -8.54 -14.79
C ALA A 186 18.73 -7.76 -13.92
N ALA A 187 19.23 -6.65 -14.46
CA ALA A 187 20.21 -5.80 -13.80
C ALA A 187 19.53 -5.24 -12.56
N GLU A 188 20.20 -5.35 -11.42
CA GLU A 188 19.69 -4.82 -10.17
C GLU A 188 19.56 -3.29 -10.33
N THR A 189 18.33 -2.77 -10.28
CA THR A 189 18.06 -1.34 -10.40
C THR A 189 17.85 -0.72 -9.02
N GLU A 190 18.46 0.43 -8.77
CA GLU A 190 18.30 1.19 -7.52
C GLU A 190 17.79 2.62 -7.76
N LEU A 191 17.11 3.18 -6.76
CA LEU A 191 16.61 4.55 -6.82
C LEU A 191 17.69 5.56 -6.42
N GLN A 192 18.16 6.35 -7.38
CA GLN A 192 19.13 7.43 -7.16
C GLN A 192 18.49 8.82 -7.28
N ALA A 193 18.92 9.75 -6.43
CA ALA A 193 18.46 11.14 -6.48
C ALA A 193 19.17 11.91 -7.59
N ARG A 194 18.43 12.70 -8.37
CA ARG A 194 19.03 13.60 -9.38
C ARG A 194 19.87 14.73 -8.75
N GLY A 195 20.93 15.14 -9.45
CA GLY A 195 21.76 16.29 -9.12
C GLY A 195 22.69 16.09 -7.92
N HIS A 196 23.25 17.21 -7.42
CA HIS A 196 24.27 17.21 -6.36
C HIS A 196 23.67 17.06 -4.95
N ALA A 197 23.06 15.91 -4.65
CA ALA A 197 22.38 15.64 -3.37
C ALA A 197 23.31 15.75 -2.15
N GLU A 198 24.58 15.37 -2.28
CA GLU A 198 25.57 15.37 -1.19
C GLU A 198 26.34 16.69 -1.03
N LYS A 199 26.09 17.70 -1.88
CA LYS A 199 26.81 18.98 -1.81
C LYS A 199 26.61 19.64 -0.45
N THR A 200 27.68 20.15 0.13
CA THR A 200 27.71 20.86 1.42
C THR A 200 28.16 22.30 1.20
N PRO A 201 27.59 23.30 1.89
CA PRO A 201 27.96 24.70 1.65
C PRO A 201 29.34 25.05 2.22
N GLU A 202 29.91 26.11 1.68
CA GLU A 202 31.07 26.78 2.29
C GLU A 202 30.58 27.79 3.34
N LEU A 203 30.85 27.51 4.62
CA LEU A 203 30.47 28.38 5.74
C LEU A 203 31.71 28.93 6.44
N SER A 204 31.61 30.13 7.02
CA SER A 204 32.65 30.63 7.91
C SER A 204 32.72 29.81 9.20
N ASP A 205 33.90 29.77 9.84
CA ASP A 205 34.11 29.05 11.11
C ASP A 205 33.09 29.46 12.20
N GLU A 206 32.72 30.74 12.23
CA GLU A 206 31.73 31.28 13.17
C GLU A 206 30.32 30.77 12.86
N GLU A 207 29.91 30.78 11.58
CA GLU A 207 28.60 30.27 11.17
C GLU A 207 28.48 28.77 11.41
N ALA A 208 29.53 28.00 11.08
CA ALA A 208 29.60 26.58 11.37
C ALA A 208 29.47 26.32 12.89
N ARG A 209 30.18 27.07 13.73
CA ARG A 209 30.08 26.96 15.20
C ARG A 209 28.65 27.26 15.69
N LEU A 210 28.05 28.34 15.20
CA LEU A 210 26.69 28.72 15.56
C LEU A 210 25.67 27.68 15.08
N LEU A 211 25.86 27.08 13.91
CA LEU A 211 24.97 26.06 13.35
C LEU A 211 24.93 24.82 14.23
N VAL A 212 26.11 24.37 14.69
CA VAL A 212 26.24 23.29 15.66
C VAL A 212 25.61 23.67 17.00
N GLN A 213 25.81 24.91 17.48
CA GLN A 213 25.17 25.41 18.70
C GLN A 213 23.63 25.33 18.60
N ARG A 214 23.04 25.78 17.48
CA ARG A 214 21.59 25.70 17.24
C ARG A 214 21.08 24.26 17.30
N ARG A 215 21.81 23.32 16.68
CA ARG A 215 21.43 21.89 16.68
C ARG A 215 21.48 21.31 18.09
N ARG A 216 22.48 21.70 18.89
CA ARG A 216 22.66 21.25 20.27
C ARG A 216 21.62 21.82 21.25
N GLU A 217 21.35 23.12 21.17
CA GLU A 217 20.43 23.80 22.10
C GLU A 217 18.96 23.51 21.76
N GLY A 218 18.63 23.40 20.46
CA GLY A 218 17.27 23.16 20.01
C GLY A 218 16.28 24.24 20.47
N LYS A 219 15.01 23.87 20.53
CA LYS A 219 13.93 24.71 21.07
C LYS A 219 12.83 23.82 21.64
N PRO A 220 12.07 24.26 22.64
CA PRO A 220 10.89 23.53 23.08
C PRO A 220 9.85 23.51 21.94
N GLN A 221 8.89 22.58 22.03
CA GLN A 221 7.90 22.36 20.98
C GLN A 221 6.97 23.57 20.75
N PHE A 222 6.78 24.42 21.77
CA PHE A 222 5.86 25.56 21.75
C PHE A 222 4.43 25.20 21.32
N ASN A 223 3.93 24.05 21.76
CA ASN A 223 2.53 23.68 21.55
C ASN A 223 1.59 24.45 22.49
N ARG A 224 0.34 24.68 22.07
CA ARG A 224 -0.69 25.31 22.91
C ARG A 224 -0.88 24.58 24.24
N GLN A 225 -1.08 25.31 25.35
CA GLN A 225 -1.37 24.68 26.64
C GLN A 225 -2.57 23.72 26.54
N ASP A 226 -2.45 22.57 27.22
CA ASP A 226 -3.51 21.55 27.33
C ASP A 226 -4.03 20.98 25.98
N HIS A 227 -3.31 21.16 24.86
CA HIS A 227 -3.69 20.58 23.56
C HIS A 227 -3.81 19.04 23.61
N HIS A 228 -2.88 18.38 24.30
CA HIS A 228 -2.90 16.92 24.51
C HIS A 228 -4.10 16.42 25.33
N LYS A 229 -4.81 17.31 26.05
CA LYS A 229 -5.96 16.90 26.88
C LYS A 229 -7.28 16.88 26.13
N LYS A 230 -7.39 17.60 25.00
CA LYS A 230 -8.65 17.74 24.25
C LYS A 230 -8.38 17.80 22.76
N LYS A 231 -8.92 16.84 22.01
CA LYS A 231 -8.79 16.72 20.54
C LYS A 231 -9.17 18.01 19.78
N ARG A 232 -10.23 18.71 20.22
CA ARG A 232 -10.65 20.02 19.63
C ARG A 232 -9.62 21.15 19.78
N VAL A 233 -8.61 21.00 20.64
CA VAL A 233 -7.58 22.00 20.88
C VAL A 233 -6.33 21.60 20.10
N SER A 234 -6.12 22.25 18.96
CA SER A 234 -4.94 21.99 18.12
C SER A 234 -3.62 22.39 18.79
N THR A 235 -2.52 21.84 18.25
CA THR A 235 -1.13 22.08 18.69
C THR A 235 -0.68 23.53 18.47
N SER A 236 -1.28 24.24 17.51
CA SER A 236 -0.92 25.62 17.14
C SER A 236 -0.87 26.56 18.35
N TRP A 237 0.29 27.17 18.59
CA TRP A 237 0.52 28.04 19.74
C TRP A 237 -0.54 29.16 19.87
N ARG A 238 -1.01 29.35 21.10
CA ARG A 238 -1.85 30.47 21.51
C ARG A 238 -1.37 30.95 22.87
N ARG A 239 -1.12 32.26 22.99
CA ARG A 239 -0.69 32.86 24.26
C ARG A 239 -1.70 32.51 25.37
N PRO A 240 -1.27 31.88 26.48
CA PRO A 240 -2.18 31.52 27.56
C PRO A 240 -2.71 32.78 28.24
N ARG A 241 -4.04 32.99 28.21
CA ARG A 241 -4.68 34.22 28.70
C ARG A 241 -5.30 34.11 30.09
N GLY A 242 -5.73 32.91 30.50
CA GLY A 242 -6.47 32.72 31.75
C GLY A 242 -5.69 33.18 32.98
N GLY A 243 -6.34 33.92 33.88
CA GLY A 243 -5.69 34.49 35.07
C GLY A 243 -4.97 33.45 35.93
N LEU A 244 -5.57 32.27 36.06
CA LEU A 244 -5.06 31.13 36.84
C LEU A 244 -4.30 30.09 36.00
N SER A 245 -4.05 30.35 34.70
CA SER A 245 -3.28 29.43 33.86
C SER A 245 -1.89 29.22 34.48
N LYS A 246 -1.54 27.94 34.63
CA LYS A 246 -0.29 27.51 35.26
C LYS A 246 0.90 27.79 34.35
N GLN A 247 0.74 27.61 33.04
CA GLN A 247 1.73 27.99 32.02
C GLN A 247 1.93 29.51 32.00
N ARG A 248 0.85 30.32 32.00
CA ARG A 248 0.96 31.79 32.04
C ARG A 248 1.71 32.30 33.28
N ARG A 249 1.56 31.62 34.41
CA ARG A 249 2.24 31.95 35.67
C ARG A 249 3.69 31.47 35.73
N GLY A 250 4.20 30.78 34.70
CA GLY A 250 5.57 30.28 34.65
C GLY A 250 5.85 29.11 35.58
N ILE A 251 4.84 28.29 35.89
CA ILE A 251 5.05 27.10 36.75
C ILE A 251 5.83 26.06 35.95
N LYS A 252 6.99 25.66 36.49
CA LYS A 252 7.86 24.63 35.90
C LYS A 252 7.06 23.35 35.62
N GLY A 253 7.28 22.76 34.44
CA GLY A 253 6.60 21.54 33.99
C GLY A 253 5.30 21.78 33.20
N LYS A 254 4.86 23.02 33.02
CA LYS A 254 3.70 23.35 32.15
C LYS A 254 4.09 23.81 30.74
N GLY A 255 5.36 23.67 30.39
CA GLY A 255 5.93 24.10 29.11
C GLY A 255 6.31 25.58 29.11
N ASP A 256 7.32 25.91 28.31
CA ASP A 256 7.81 27.28 28.17
C ASP A 256 6.83 28.15 27.40
N THR A 257 6.79 29.44 27.76
CA THR A 257 6.02 30.45 27.01
C THR A 257 6.91 31.04 25.92
N VAL A 258 6.35 31.33 24.75
CA VAL A 258 7.09 31.98 23.66
C VAL A 258 7.61 33.34 24.10
N GLU A 259 8.93 33.50 24.05
CA GLU A 259 9.66 34.72 24.43
C GLU A 259 10.79 35.00 23.43
N ALA A 260 11.28 36.25 23.39
CA ALA A 260 12.34 36.66 22.48
C ALA A 260 13.70 35.98 22.75
N GLY A 261 13.92 35.49 23.98
CA GLY A 261 15.15 34.78 24.37
C GLY A 261 15.36 33.44 23.66
N PHE A 262 14.30 32.83 23.14
CA PHE A 262 14.38 31.56 22.38
C PHE A 262 14.76 31.73 20.91
N ARG A 263 15.12 32.95 20.49
CA ARG A 263 15.53 33.20 19.11
C ARG A 263 16.89 32.57 18.84
N THR A 264 17.00 31.89 17.71
CA THR A 264 18.29 31.44 17.18
C THR A 264 19.17 32.63 16.80
N PRO A 265 20.51 32.49 16.79
CA PRO A 265 21.44 33.54 16.38
C PRO A 265 21.10 34.11 15.00
N ASN A 266 21.26 35.42 14.81
CA ASN A 266 20.83 36.09 13.56
C ASN A 266 21.53 35.53 12.32
N ALA A 267 22.84 35.27 12.39
CA ALA A 267 23.65 34.82 11.26
C ALA A 267 23.16 33.51 10.63
N ILE A 268 22.60 32.60 11.43
CA ILE A 268 22.20 31.25 11.00
C ILE A 268 20.69 31.01 11.06
N ARG A 269 19.90 32.07 11.30
CA ARG A 269 18.46 31.96 11.44
C ARG A 269 17.84 31.74 10.06
N GLY A 270 17.18 30.61 9.89
CA GLY A 270 16.50 30.25 8.63
C GLY A 270 17.32 29.34 7.72
N LEU A 271 18.61 29.11 8.02
CA LEU A 271 19.42 28.16 7.26
C LEU A 271 18.92 26.72 7.42
N HIS A 272 19.02 25.93 6.34
CA HIS A 272 18.76 24.49 6.33
C HIS A 272 19.66 23.76 7.36
N PRO A 273 19.31 22.56 7.86
CA PRO A 273 20.18 21.79 8.74
C PRO A 273 21.58 21.47 8.17
N SER A 274 21.71 21.45 6.83
CA SER A 274 23.00 21.33 6.14
C SER A 274 23.81 22.63 6.09
N GLY A 275 23.17 23.78 6.37
CA GLY A 275 23.82 25.10 6.38
C GLY A 275 23.47 26.00 5.21
N PHE A 276 22.83 25.50 4.14
CA PHE A 276 22.44 26.34 3.00
C PHE A 276 21.34 27.34 3.37
N GLU A 277 21.36 28.50 2.72
CA GLU A 277 20.19 29.36 2.63
C GLU A 277 19.23 28.80 1.55
N GLU A 278 17.95 28.70 1.88
CA GLU A 278 16.95 28.09 1.00
C GLU A 278 16.37 29.12 0.03
N VAL A 279 16.54 28.89 -1.28
CA VAL A 279 15.91 29.68 -2.34
C VAL A 279 14.73 28.90 -2.91
N ARG A 280 13.55 29.52 -2.92
CA ARG A 280 12.33 28.88 -3.43
C ARG A 280 12.14 29.16 -4.91
N VAL A 281 12.08 28.10 -5.71
CA VAL A 281 12.07 28.17 -7.19
C VAL A 281 10.76 27.63 -7.78
N HIS A 282 10.27 28.30 -8.81
CA HIS A 282 9.05 27.99 -9.55
C HIS A 282 9.28 27.67 -11.04
N ASN A 283 10.36 28.18 -11.61
CA ASN A 283 10.70 28.06 -13.03
C ASN A 283 12.23 28.10 -13.25
N LEU A 284 12.67 28.03 -14.50
CA LEU A 284 14.10 28.02 -14.85
C LEU A 284 14.77 29.38 -14.59
N ASP A 285 14.05 30.48 -14.83
CA ASP A 285 14.57 31.83 -14.69
C ASP A 285 14.84 32.17 -13.22
N ASP A 286 14.13 31.55 -12.27
CA ASP A 286 14.39 31.72 -10.83
C ASP A 286 15.72 31.10 -10.36
N LEU A 287 16.39 30.29 -11.20
CA LEU A 287 17.74 29.78 -10.92
C LEU A 287 18.81 30.84 -11.18
N GLU A 288 18.50 31.87 -11.98
CA GLU A 288 19.46 32.91 -12.32
C GLU A 288 19.89 33.71 -11.08
N GLY A 289 21.20 33.73 -10.81
CA GLY A 289 21.78 34.48 -9.70
C GLY A 289 21.79 33.76 -8.36
N VAL A 290 21.42 32.47 -8.32
CA VAL A 290 21.59 31.62 -7.15
C VAL A 290 23.04 31.16 -7.04
N ASP A 291 23.65 31.37 -5.88
CA ASP A 291 25.02 30.93 -5.61
C ASP A 291 25.02 29.50 -5.02
N GLY A 292 25.43 28.51 -5.81
CA GLY A 292 25.39 27.11 -5.41
C GLY A 292 26.28 26.74 -4.23
N ASP A 293 27.22 27.59 -3.82
CA ASP A 293 28.14 27.31 -2.71
C ASP A 293 27.58 27.75 -1.35
N SER A 294 26.69 28.74 -1.33
CA SER A 294 26.03 29.25 -0.11
C SER A 294 24.52 28.97 -0.06
N GLN A 295 23.88 28.81 -1.22
CA GLN A 295 22.45 28.64 -1.38
C GLN A 295 22.09 27.27 -1.98
N ALA A 296 20.94 26.75 -1.58
CA ALA A 296 20.34 25.57 -2.16
C ALA A 296 18.88 25.84 -2.54
N VAL A 297 18.44 25.18 -3.60
CA VAL A 297 17.11 25.41 -4.18
C VAL A 297 16.10 24.42 -3.62
N ARG A 298 14.92 24.94 -3.25
CA ARG A 298 13.72 24.12 -3.02
C ARG A 298 12.70 24.42 -4.10
N ILE A 299 12.44 23.42 -4.94
CA ILE A 299 11.43 23.51 -5.99
C ILE A 299 10.05 23.49 -5.35
N ALA A 300 9.20 24.45 -5.69
CA ALA A 300 7.83 24.50 -5.18
C ALA A 300 7.03 23.25 -5.59
N SER A 301 6.22 22.71 -4.67
CA SER A 301 5.42 21.50 -4.90
C SER A 301 4.44 21.59 -6.07
N LYS A 302 4.00 22.79 -6.44
CA LYS A 302 3.10 23.02 -7.58
C LYS A 302 3.78 22.84 -8.95
N VAL A 303 5.11 22.72 -9.00
CA VAL A 303 5.84 22.54 -10.26
C VAL A 303 5.74 21.07 -10.66
N GLY A 304 5.12 20.81 -11.82
CA GLY A 304 4.96 19.44 -12.33
C GLY A 304 6.26 18.83 -12.89
N ALA A 305 6.28 17.49 -13.01
CA ALA A 305 7.46 16.69 -13.36
C ALA A 305 8.22 17.19 -14.60
N ARG A 306 7.51 17.48 -15.71
CA ARG A 306 8.13 18.00 -16.95
C ARG A 306 8.96 19.26 -16.74
N LYS A 307 8.52 20.16 -15.85
CA LYS A 307 9.26 21.39 -15.54
C LYS A 307 10.35 21.12 -14.50
N ARG A 308 10.08 20.22 -13.53
CA ARG A 308 11.07 19.81 -12.52
C ARG A 308 12.32 19.23 -13.15
N GLU A 309 12.16 18.32 -14.11
CA GLU A 309 13.27 17.71 -14.85
C GLU A 309 14.24 18.76 -15.42
N ARG A 310 13.70 19.75 -16.13
CA ARG A 310 14.51 20.84 -16.70
C ARG A 310 15.19 21.69 -15.63
N ILE A 311 14.51 21.94 -14.51
CA ILE A 311 15.07 22.71 -13.39
C ILE A 311 16.19 21.93 -12.72
N GLU A 312 16.02 20.62 -12.52
CA GLU A 312 17.02 19.75 -11.89
C GLU A 312 18.28 19.64 -12.77
N GLU A 313 18.11 19.39 -14.07
CA GLU A 313 19.23 19.35 -15.03
C GLU A 313 19.99 20.68 -15.08
N ARG A 314 19.26 21.81 -15.12
CA ARG A 314 19.88 23.13 -15.12
C ARG A 314 20.60 23.42 -13.80
N ALA A 315 19.98 23.11 -12.66
CA ALA A 315 20.58 23.31 -11.35
C ALA A 315 21.84 22.46 -11.18
N GLU A 316 21.84 21.22 -11.66
CA GLU A 316 23.01 20.34 -11.65
C GLU A 316 24.16 20.93 -12.49
N SER A 317 23.85 21.45 -13.68
CA SER A 317 24.84 22.10 -14.55
C SER A 317 25.45 23.37 -13.94
N GLU A 318 24.70 24.08 -13.09
CA GLU A 318 25.17 25.26 -12.35
C GLU A 318 25.81 24.89 -11.00
N GLY A 319 25.86 23.60 -10.64
CA GLY A 319 26.42 23.13 -9.38
C GLY A 319 25.56 23.49 -8.16
N ILE A 320 24.26 23.72 -8.36
CA ILE A 320 23.31 24.08 -7.30
C ILE A 320 22.64 22.81 -6.76
N ARG A 321 22.59 22.67 -5.43
CA ARG A 321 21.88 21.56 -4.78
C ARG A 321 20.38 21.78 -4.78
N VAL A 322 19.63 20.77 -5.22
CA VAL A 322 18.17 20.72 -5.06
C VAL A 322 17.83 19.96 -3.77
N LEU A 323 17.11 20.60 -2.86
CA LEU A 323 16.76 20.04 -1.54
C LEU A 323 15.66 18.97 -1.60
N ASN A 324 14.83 18.99 -2.63
CA ASN A 324 13.75 18.03 -2.87
C ASN A 324 13.89 17.44 -4.28
N PRO A 325 14.90 16.57 -4.50
CA PRO A 325 15.17 15.98 -5.81
C PRO A 325 14.13 14.94 -6.20
N THR A 326 14.02 14.67 -7.50
CA THR A 326 13.29 13.52 -8.05
C THR A 326 14.23 12.31 -8.03
N TYR A 327 13.71 11.15 -7.61
CA TYR A 327 14.43 9.88 -7.63
C TYR A 327 14.15 9.15 -8.95
N VAL A 328 15.18 8.58 -9.54
CA VAL A 328 15.13 7.82 -10.80
C VAL A 328 15.77 6.45 -10.59
N GLU A 329 15.25 5.46 -11.30
CA GLU A 329 15.81 4.11 -11.34
C GLU A 329 17.08 4.13 -12.19
N VAL A 330 18.18 3.62 -11.64
CA VAL A 330 19.47 3.51 -12.31
C VAL A 330 19.97 2.07 -12.17
N GLU A 331 20.47 1.50 -13.24
CA GLU A 331 21.07 0.17 -13.27
C GLU A 331 22.38 0.18 -12.48
N VAL A 332 22.49 -0.71 -11.49
CA VAL A 332 23.71 -0.92 -10.72
C VAL A 332 24.52 -1.99 -11.44
N ASN A 333 25.69 -1.60 -11.95
CA ASN A 333 26.67 -2.57 -12.39
C ASN A 333 27.56 -2.92 -11.19
N ASP A 334 27.53 -4.16 -10.74
CA ASP A 334 28.47 -4.67 -9.73
C ASP A 334 29.91 -4.69 -10.32
N ASP A 335 30.75 -3.75 -9.89
CA ASP A 335 32.20 -3.66 -10.16
C ASP A 335 33.06 -4.35 -9.08
#